data_AF-A0A3D3P843-F1
#
_entry.id   AF-A0A3D3P843-F1
#
_cell.length_a   1.000
_cell.length_b   1.000
_cell.length_c   1.000
_cell.angle_alpha   90.00
_cell.angle_beta   90.00
_cell.angle_gamma   90.00
#
_symmetry.space_group_name_H-M   'P 1'
#
loop_
_entity.id
_entity.type
_entity.pdbx_description
1 polymer ?
#
loop_
_entity_poly.entity_id
_entity_poly.type
_entity_poly.pdbx_seq_one_letter_code
_entity_poly.pdbx_strand_id
1 'polypeptide(L)' 'MYGTNLELANTTTVHSFIDSEPHRELLAFNNSGNFENFEKFVIYYAEKEYSLQYKNALKEFFTIF' A
#
# COMPACT_ATOMS: atom_id res chain seq x y z
N MET A 1 25.84 2.66 -22.44
CA MET A 1 24.37 2.68 -22.30
C MET A 1 24.07 2.84 -20.81
N TYR A 2 23.60 4.01 -20.37
CA TYR A 2 23.18 4.21 -18.98
C TYR A 2 21.65 4.10 -18.94
N GLY A 3 21.15 2.86 -18.92
CA GLY A 3 19.75 2.60 -18.57
C GLY A 3 19.66 2.49 -17.06
N THR A 4 18.87 3.34 -16.42
CA THR A 4 18.48 3.12 -15.02
C THR A 4 17.71 1.82 -14.92
N ASN A 5 18.32 0.80 -14.31
CA ASN A 5 17.69 -0.49 -14.08
C ASN A 5 16.75 -0.34 -12.88
N LEU A 6 15.45 -0.40 -13.14
CA LEU A 6 14.41 -0.36 -12.11
C LEU A 6 14.12 -1.79 -11.65
N GLU A 7 14.31 -2.04 -10.38
CA GLU A 7 14.04 -3.32 -9.73
C GLU A 7 12.80 -3.20 -8.85
N LEU A 8 12.02 -4.28 -8.75
CA LEU A 8 10.86 -4.31 -7.87
C LEU A 8 11.34 -4.14 -6.44
N ALA A 9 10.84 -3.09 -5.79
CA ALA A 9 11.18 -2.75 -4.44
C ALA A 9 10.08 -3.21 -3.48
N ASN A 10 8.81 -2.89 -3.68
CA ASN A 10 7.76 -3.23 -2.71
C ASN A 10 6.49 -3.69 -3.41
N THR A 11 5.81 -4.66 -2.81
CA THR A 11 4.44 -5.04 -3.20
C THR A 11 3.51 -4.81 -2.03
N THR A 12 2.53 -3.93 -2.20
CA THR A 12 1.47 -3.70 -1.21
C THR A 12 0.16 -4.24 -1.74
N THR A 13 -0.42 -5.24 -1.06
CA THR A 13 -1.76 -5.74 -1.38
C THR A 13 -2.81 -4.91 -0.64
N VAL A 14 -3.84 -4.47 -1.36
CA VAL A 14 -4.91 -3.63 -0.82
C VAL A 14 -6.17 -4.45 -0.65
N HIS A 15 -6.64 -4.55 0.58
CA HIS A 15 -7.80 -5.33 0.97
C HIS A 15 -8.92 -4.41 1.48
N SER A 16 -10.17 -4.77 1.19
CA SER A 16 -11.30 -4.08 1.81
C SER A 16 -11.34 -4.35 3.31
N PHE A 17 -11.21 -5.62 3.71
CA PHE A 17 -11.22 -6.07 5.10
C PHE A 17 -10.03 -7.00 5.38
N ILE A 18 -9.74 -7.26 6.64
CA ILE A 18 -8.57 -8.07 7.03
C ILE A 18 -8.59 -9.48 6.42
N ASP A 19 -9.76 -10.11 6.31
CA ASP A 19 -9.88 -11.48 5.78
C ASP A 19 -10.38 -11.51 4.32
N SER A 20 -10.53 -10.36 3.67
CA SER A 20 -10.93 -10.33 2.26
C SER A 20 -9.75 -10.66 1.35
N GLU A 21 -10.02 -11.18 0.16
CA GLU A 21 -9.03 -11.19 -0.92
C GLU A 21 -8.57 -9.77 -1.29
N PRO A 22 -7.34 -9.58 -1.78
CA PRO A 22 -6.88 -8.28 -2.24
C PRO A 22 -7.62 -7.88 -3.51
N HIS A 23 -8.01 -6.61 -3.59
CA HIS A 23 -8.67 -6.07 -4.78
C HIS A 23 -7.71 -5.28 -5.67
N ARG A 24 -6.57 -4.84 -5.11
CA ARG A 24 -5.52 -4.10 -5.83
C ARG A 24 -4.15 -4.47 -5.29
N GLU A 25 -3.15 -4.26 -6.12
CA GLU A 25 -1.74 -4.38 -5.77
C GLU A 25 -1.02 -3.09 -6.17
N LEU A 26 -0.16 -2.60 -5.29
CA LEU A 26 0.72 -1.46 -5.55
C LEU A 26 2.15 -1.98 -5.66
N LEU A 27 2.77 -1.73 -6.82
CA LEU A 27 4.15 -2.13 -7.09
C LEU A 27 5.04 -0.88 -7.07
N ALA A 28 6.00 -0.84 -6.16
CA ALA A 28 7.01 0.22 -6.11
C ALA A 28 8.31 -0.29 -6.73
N PHE A 29 8.93 0.51 -7.59
CA PHE A 29 10.20 0.19 -8.23
C PHE A 29 11.26 1.21 -7.83
N ASN A 30 12.51 0.79 -7.67
CA ASN A 30 13.63 1.68 -7.38
C ASN A 30 14.90 1.24 -8.14
N ASN A 31 15.93 2.09 -8.15
CA ASN A 31 17.23 1.78 -8.78
C ASN A 31 18.25 1.21 -7.77
N SER A 32 17.81 0.92 -6.55
CA SER A 32 18.66 0.55 -5.43
C SER A 32 18.36 -0.89 -5.07
N GLY A 33 19.14 -1.83 -5.60
CA GLY A 33 18.88 -3.25 -5.41
C GLY A 33 18.63 -3.62 -3.95
N ASN A 34 17.45 -4.24 -3.73
CA ASN A 34 16.80 -4.67 -2.50
C ASN A 34 15.86 -3.66 -1.80
N PHE A 35 14.58 -4.04 -1.68
CA PHE A 35 14.02 -4.67 -0.47
C PHE A 35 12.58 -5.13 -0.77
N GLU A 36 12.38 -6.30 -1.38
CA GLU A 36 11.05 -6.89 -1.60
C GLU A 36 10.31 -7.08 -0.27
N ASN A 37 9.59 -6.06 0.14
CA ASN A 37 8.64 -6.15 1.24
C ASN A 37 7.27 -6.50 0.67
N PHE A 38 6.54 -7.30 1.44
CA PHE A 38 5.14 -7.59 1.20
C PHE A 38 4.35 -6.90 2.30
N GLU A 39 3.65 -5.83 1.94
CA GLU A 39 2.81 -5.09 2.87
C GLU A 39 1.34 -5.39 2.61
N LYS A 40 0.58 -5.59 3.68
CA LYS A 40 -0.88 -5.66 3.62
C LYS A 40 -1.46 -4.32 4.05
N PHE A 41 -2.28 -3.73 3.19
CA PHE A 41 -2.99 -2.49 3.45
C PHE A 41 -4.51 -2.73 3.51
N VAL A 42 -5.12 -2.50 4.68
CA VAL A 42 -6.56 -2.75 4.90
C VAL A 42 -7.33 -1.44 4.99
N ILE A 43 -8.41 -1.31 4.22
CA ILE A 43 -9.21 -0.06 4.17
C ILE A 43 -10.20 0.02 5.35
N TYR A 44 -10.94 -1.05 5.62
CA TYR A 44 -11.99 -1.09 6.64
C TYR A 44 -11.65 -2.04 7.78
N TYR A 45 -11.85 -1.59 9.01
CA TYR A 45 -11.85 -2.44 10.19
C TYR A 45 -13.19 -3.19 10.32
N ALA A 46 -14.29 -2.48 10.10
CA ALA A 46 -15.65 -3.00 10.09
C ALA A 46 -16.52 -2.25 9.07
N GLU A 47 -17.77 -2.67 8.86
CA GLU A 47 -18.69 -1.98 7.95
C GLU A 47 -18.81 -0.50 8.38
N LYS A 48 -18.51 0.41 7.44
CA LYS A 48 -18.49 1.88 7.66
C LYS A 48 -17.45 2.38 8.66
N GLU A 49 -16.52 1.53 9.10
CA GLU A 49 -15.42 1.93 9.98
C GLU A 49 -14.07 1.75 9.28
N TYR A 50 -13.40 2.86 8.96
CA TYR A 50 -12.06 2.82 8.38
C TYR A 50 -11.02 2.32 9.39
N SER A 51 -10.07 1.53 8.89
CA SER A 51 -8.93 1.04 9.66
C SER A 51 -8.04 2.19 10.14
N LEU A 52 -7.27 1.94 11.20
CA LEU A 52 -6.28 2.92 11.68
C LEU A 52 -5.18 3.17 10.63
N GLN A 53 -4.75 2.13 9.91
CA GLN A 53 -3.76 2.23 8.84
C GLN A 53 -4.26 3.17 7.72
N TYR A 54 -5.51 3.00 7.29
CA TYR A 54 -6.12 3.84 6.26
C TYR A 54 -6.28 5.29 6.71
N LYS A 55 -6.77 5.51 7.94
CA LYS A 55 -6.90 6.85 8.54
C LYS A 55 -5.54 7.56 8.62
N ASN A 56 -4.50 6.86 9.07
CA ASN A 56 -3.16 7.43 9.18
C ASN A 56 -2.55 7.77 7.80
N ALA A 57 -2.72 6.89 6.81
CA ALA A 57 -2.21 7.10 5.46
C ALA A 57 -2.83 8.33 4.77
N LEU A 58 -4.09 8.64 5.08
CA LEU A 58 -4.83 9.74 4.46
C LEU A 58 -4.94 10.99 5.33
N LYS A 59 -4.34 10.98 6.52
CA LYS A 59 -4.37 12.09 7.47
C LYS A 59 -3.90 13.41 6.85
N GLU A 60 -2.85 13.36 6.04
CA GLU A 60 -2.28 14.55 5.38
C GLU A 60 -3.04 14.96 4.11
N PHE A 61 -3.97 14.13 3.63
CA PHE A 61 -4.75 14.38 2.41
C PHE A 61 -6.17 14.89 2.69
N PHE A 62 -6.76 14.52 3.84
CA PHE A 62 -8.08 14.99 4.23
C PHE A 62 -7.99 16.12 5.24
N THR A 63 -8.12 17.36 4.76
CA THR A 63 -8.20 18.59 5.58
C THR A 63 -9.59 18.85 6.17
N ILE A 64 -10.51 17.89 6.09
CA ILE A 64 -11.90 18.02 6.54
C ILE A 64 -12.33 16.73 7.24
N PHE A 65 -12.06 16.68 8.54
CA PHE A 65 -12.81 15.91 9.51
C PHE A 65 -13.37 16.88 10.54
#